data_AF-A0A496PAR2-F1
#
_entry.id   AF-A0A496PAR2-F1
#
_cell.length_a   1.000
_cell.length_b   1.000
_cell.length_c   1.000
_cell.angle_alpha   90.00
_cell.angle_beta   90.00
_cell.angle_gamma   90.00
#
_symmetry.space_group_name_H-M   'P 1'
#
loop_
_entity.id
_entity.type
_entity.pdbx_description
1 polymer ?
#
loop_
_entity_poly.entity_id
_entity_poly.type
_entity_poly.pdbx_seq_one_letter_code
_entity_poly.pdbx_strand_id
1 'polypeptide(L)'
;TVVNYRIRPSIIHVGRRCSYKEVYKALEENIVPDDLVDFIPMLRDLAEISKILNRMRRRRGALDFDFPEYKVLLDLDGTPLRIVKRDRTMAERLIEECMLIANETVATHLKDTQRTSVYRIHEHPSEEKLDLFQKVLHYLGQTLVLSADGVTPRDFQKILDVVKGQDIEQVAQIMTLRSMQQAKYSIENVGHFGLASTCYTHFTSPIRRYPDLMVHRLLKADMHWKGGYSKRDVDEAFLAGAVEHSSIQEQVATEAERETTDLKKTQYMVPFVGEVFEGTIASITSFGMFVELENGIDGLVHISMMNDDYYFFDEEHFVLVGKRTGKTYHLGEKVTVTLVKADVEKKQIDFVLGEVDNLMAIQEQLSSGSDYATSRDGFGNLKGRKSSRKNGRKTSKRDDSKAGRSRYDAFSKKSKKGKSSHKKSNKATKRGQSKKSKSKRKR
;
A
#
# COMPACT_ATOMS: atom_id res chain seq x y z
N THR A 1 -26.40 -1.43 -15.89
CA THR A 1 -25.11 -1.11 -16.55
C THR A 1 -25.20 0.26 -17.17
N VAL A 2 -24.08 0.85 -17.62
CA VAL A 2 -24.13 2.08 -18.44
C VAL A 2 -24.75 1.73 -19.78
N VAL A 3 -25.82 2.44 -20.17
CA VAL A 3 -26.56 2.19 -21.43
C VAL A 3 -26.02 3.04 -22.57
N ASN A 4 -25.56 4.25 -22.27
CA ASN A 4 -24.98 5.20 -23.22
C ASN A 4 -24.04 6.15 -22.47
N TYR A 5 -23.02 6.68 -23.14
CA TYR A 5 -22.07 7.64 -22.58
C TYR A 5 -21.57 8.63 -23.65
N ARG A 6 -21.09 9.79 -23.22
CA ARG A 6 -20.42 10.78 -24.10
C ARG A 6 -19.25 11.43 -23.37
N ILE A 7 -18.04 11.01 -23.69
CA ILE A 7 -16.82 11.70 -23.25
C ILE A 7 -16.60 12.89 -24.20
N ARG A 8 -16.51 14.11 -23.65
CA ARG A 8 -16.10 15.32 -24.38
C ARG A 8 -15.44 16.31 -23.43
N PRO A 9 -14.46 17.12 -23.88
CA PRO A 9 -14.08 18.32 -23.17
C PRO A 9 -15.26 19.30 -23.06
N SER A 10 -15.30 20.05 -21.97
CA SER A 10 -16.36 21.01 -21.65
C SER A 10 -15.82 22.13 -20.76
N ILE A 11 -16.60 23.17 -20.56
CA ILE A 11 -16.37 24.24 -19.57
C ILE A 11 -17.46 24.09 -18.51
N ILE A 12 -17.09 24.21 -17.24
CA ILE A 12 -18.01 24.15 -16.11
C ILE A 12 -17.81 25.36 -15.21
N HIS A 13 -18.87 25.78 -14.53
CA HIS A 13 -18.82 26.71 -13.40
C HIS A 13 -19.33 25.95 -12.17
N VAL A 14 -18.57 25.90 -11.09
CA VAL A 14 -18.94 25.15 -9.88
C VAL A 14 -19.92 26.02 -9.08
N GLY A 15 -21.19 25.61 -9.03
CA GLY A 15 -22.24 26.38 -8.35
C GLY A 15 -22.01 26.56 -6.85
N ARG A 16 -21.57 25.48 -6.17
CA ARG A 16 -21.21 25.49 -4.74
C ARG A 16 -20.06 24.53 -4.47
N ARG A 17 -19.15 24.88 -3.56
CA ARG A 17 -18.18 23.95 -2.96
C ARG A 17 -18.79 23.32 -1.71
N CYS A 18 -18.79 22.00 -1.60
CA CYS A 18 -19.31 21.29 -0.43
C CYS A 18 -18.23 20.38 0.19
N SER A 19 -18.32 20.15 1.50
CA SER A 19 -17.63 19.06 2.19
C SER A 19 -18.55 17.85 2.37
N TYR A 20 -17.96 16.66 2.56
CA TYR A 20 -18.73 15.44 2.84
C TYR A 20 -19.60 15.57 4.09
N LYS A 21 -19.12 16.25 5.13
CA LYS A 21 -19.87 16.47 6.38
C LYS A 21 -21.13 17.31 6.17
N GLU A 22 -21.08 18.35 5.31
CA GLU A 22 -22.28 19.11 4.94
C GLU A 22 -23.26 18.25 4.14
N VAL A 23 -22.78 17.48 3.15
CA VAL A 23 -23.64 16.64 2.30
C VAL A 23 -24.30 15.52 3.12
N TYR A 24 -23.57 14.91 4.06
CA TYR A 24 -24.13 13.95 5.01
C TYR A 24 -25.22 14.58 5.89
N LYS A 25 -24.96 15.74 6.49
CA LYS A 25 -25.94 16.48 7.30
C LYS A 25 -27.19 16.87 6.51
N ALA A 26 -27.02 17.31 5.27
CA ALA A 26 -28.10 17.74 4.40
C ALA A 26 -29.00 16.59 3.92
N LEU A 27 -28.44 15.40 3.71
CA LEU A 27 -29.16 14.23 3.21
C LEU A 27 -29.72 13.31 4.30
N GLU A 28 -29.01 13.14 5.41
CA GLU A 28 -29.35 12.17 6.46
C GLU A 28 -29.96 12.86 7.70
N GLU A 29 -29.36 13.95 8.17
CA GLU A 29 -29.88 14.73 9.32
C GLU A 29 -30.92 15.79 8.92
N ASN A 30 -31.12 16.03 7.62
CA ASN A 30 -31.91 17.14 7.05
C ASN A 30 -31.46 18.55 7.50
N ILE A 31 -30.22 18.70 7.99
CA ILE A 31 -29.64 20.00 8.33
C ILE A 31 -29.01 20.59 7.06
N VAL A 32 -29.79 21.43 6.38
CA VAL A 32 -29.44 22.05 5.09
C VAL A 32 -29.06 23.53 5.30
N PRO A 33 -27.83 23.96 4.92
CA PRO A 33 -27.50 25.38 4.81
C PRO A 33 -28.32 26.08 3.72
N ASP A 34 -28.68 27.35 3.92
CA ASP A 34 -29.50 28.13 2.98
C ASP A 34 -28.94 28.13 1.54
N ASP A 35 -27.61 28.23 1.41
CA ASP A 35 -26.90 28.24 0.12
C ASP A 35 -26.78 26.86 -0.55
N LEU A 36 -27.26 25.80 0.11
CA LEU A 36 -27.32 24.43 -0.41
C LEU A 36 -28.73 24.02 -0.87
N VAL A 37 -29.79 24.74 -0.47
CA VAL A 37 -31.21 24.35 -0.65
C VAL A 37 -31.53 24.00 -2.12
N ASP A 38 -31.17 24.86 -3.06
CA ASP A 38 -31.41 24.65 -4.50
C ASP A 38 -30.74 23.40 -5.08
N PHE A 39 -29.68 22.90 -4.43
CA PHE A 39 -28.93 21.72 -4.86
C PHE A 39 -29.44 20.42 -4.21
N ILE A 40 -30.33 20.47 -3.21
CA ILE A 40 -30.84 19.28 -2.50
C ILE A 40 -31.54 18.27 -3.42
N PRO A 41 -32.37 18.63 -4.41
CA PRO A 41 -32.96 17.66 -5.32
C PRO A 41 -31.88 16.86 -6.07
N MET A 42 -30.91 17.55 -6.68
CA MET A 42 -29.78 16.94 -7.39
C MET A 42 -28.94 16.04 -6.47
N LEU A 43 -28.73 16.42 -5.21
CA LEU A 43 -27.98 15.60 -4.24
C LEU A 43 -28.77 14.35 -3.82
N ARG A 44 -30.09 14.42 -3.74
CA ARG A 44 -30.96 13.26 -3.47
C ARG A 44 -30.97 12.28 -4.65
N ASP A 45 -31.10 12.78 -5.88
CA ASP A 45 -30.98 11.98 -7.11
C ASP A 45 -29.62 11.25 -7.16
N LEU A 46 -28.53 11.97 -6.86
CA LEU A 46 -27.17 11.42 -6.87
C LEU A 46 -26.95 10.38 -5.76
N ALA A 47 -27.60 10.54 -4.61
CA ALA A 47 -27.59 9.55 -3.53
C ALA A 47 -28.41 8.29 -3.87
N GLU A 48 -29.51 8.40 -4.63
CA GLU A 48 -30.22 7.23 -5.15
C GLU A 48 -29.40 6.50 -6.23
N ILE A 49 -28.81 7.25 -7.17
CA ILE A 49 -27.89 6.70 -8.19
C ILE A 49 -26.74 5.94 -7.53
N SER A 50 -26.13 6.50 -6.48
CA SER A 50 -25.12 5.81 -5.66
C SER A 50 -25.63 4.47 -5.11
N LYS A 51 -26.80 4.46 -4.46
CA LYS A 51 -27.42 3.23 -3.91
C LYS A 51 -27.70 2.17 -5.00
N ILE A 52 -28.03 2.58 -6.23
CA ILE A 52 -28.22 1.69 -7.38
C ILE A 52 -26.87 1.15 -7.89
N LEU A 53 -25.86 2.00 -8.05
CA LEU A 53 -24.51 1.62 -8.49
C LEU A 53 -23.86 0.63 -7.51
N ASN A 54 -23.96 0.90 -6.20
CA ASN A 54 -23.45 0.01 -5.15
C ASN A 54 -24.10 -1.39 -5.23
N ARG A 55 -25.42 -1.43 -5.38
CA ARG A 55 -26.19 -2.67 -5.54
C ARG A 55 -25.79 -3.44 -6.81
N MET A 56 -25.47 -2.75 -7.90
CA MET A 56 -24.88 -3.39 -9.09
C MET A 56 -23.47 -3.93 -8.80
N ARG A 57 -22.61 -3.15 -8.13
CA ARG A 57 -21.22 -3.52 -7.79
C ARG A 57 -21.18 -4.80 -6.93
N ARG A 58 -21.94 -4.82 -5.85
CA ARG A 58 -22.08 -5.99 -4.94
C ARG A 58 -22.66 -7.21 -5.66
N ARG A 59 -23.63 -7.05 -6.57
CA ARG A 59 -24.15 -8.17 -7.41
C ARG A 59 -23.08 -8.78 -8.33
N ARG A 60 -22.07 -8.03 -8.77
CA ARG A 60 -20.90 -8.60 -9.50
C ARG A 60 -19.94 -9.37 -8.59
N GLY A 61 -20.02 -9.19 -7.26
CA GLY A 61 -19.06 -9.74 -6.30
C GLY A 61 -17.88 -8.81 -6.02
N ALA A 62 -18.04 -7.48 -6.18
CA ALA A 62 -17.00 -6.53 -5.82
C ALA A 62 -16.80 -6.51 -4.29
N LEU A 63 -15.54 -6.49 -3.85
CA LEU A 63 -15.16 -6.59 -2.45
C LEU A 63 -15.31 -5.24 -1.75
N ASP A 64 -15.93 -5.26 -0.57
CA ASP A 64 -16.18 -4.07 0.27
C ASP A 64 -15.67 -4.36 1.69
N PHE A 65 -14.38 -4.08 1.90
CA PHE A 65 -13.75 -4.11 3.22
C PHE A 65 -14.10 -2.83 3.99
N ASP A 66 -14.36 -2.93 5.30
CA ASP A 66 -14.77 -1.79 6.14
C ASP A 66 -13.78 -1.62 7.32
N PHE A 67 -12.49 -1.51 6.99
CA PHE A 67 -11.43 -1.25 7.97
C PHE A 67 -11.55 0.17 8.54
N PRO A 68 -11.30 0.36 9.86
CA PRO A 68 -11.28 1.69 10.46
C PRO A 68 -10.04 2.48 10.01
N GLU A 69 -10.25 3.57 9.27
CA GLU A 69 -9.19 4.56 9.05
C GLU A 69 -9.07 5.48 10.27
N TYR A 70 -7.83 5.87 10.62
CA TYR A 70 -7.54 6.81 11.69
C TYR A 70 -6.66 7.96 11.18
N LYS A 71 -6.92 9.17 11.67
CA LYS A 71 -6.17 10.37 11.34
C LYS A 71 -5.53 10.98 12.59
N VAL A 72 -4.22 11.18 12.57
CA VAL A 72 -3.54 12.02 13.56
C VAL A 72 -3.87 13.49 13.25
N LEU A 73 -4.35 14.23 14.26
CA LEU A 73 -4.51 15.67 14.21
C LEU A 73 -3.32 16.33 14.89
N LEU A 74 -2.70 17.28 14.20
CA LEU A 74 -1.54 18.02 14.68
C LEU A 74 -1.93 19.44 15.11
N ASP A 75 -1.10 20.06 15.95
CA ASP A 75 -1.12 21.51 16.19
C ASP A 75 -0.42 22.28 15.04
N LEU A 76 -0.10 23.56 15.28
CA LEU A 76 0.58 24.43 14.31
C LEU A 76 2.09 24.14 14.19
N ASP A 77 2.71 23.59 15.24
CA ASP A 77 4.13 23.24 15.30
C ASP A 77 4.40 21.81 14.79
N GLY A 78 3.33 21.02 14.57
CA GLY A 78 3.35 19.66 14.05
C GLY A 78 3.31 18.57 15.13
N THR A 79 3.04 18.91 16.39
CA THR A 79 2.88 17.97 17.51
C THR A 79 1.55 17.22 17.40
N PRO A 80 1.50 15.89 17.62
CA PRO A 80 0.22 15.17 17.73
C PRO A 80 -0.64 15.65 18.91
N LEU A 81 -1.84 16.16 18.62
CA LEU A 81 -2.82 16.57 19.64
C LEU A 81 -3.77 15.44 20.02
N ARG A 82 -4.26 14.68 19.02
CA ARG A 82 -5.15 13.52 19.19
C ARG A 82 -5.22 12.71 17.92
N ILE A 83 -5.56 11.44 18.05
CA ILE A 83 -5.92 10.57 16.93
C ILE A 83 -7.46 10.46 16.89
N VAL A 84 -8.03 10.49 15.69
CA VAL A 84 -9.47 10.37 15.48
C VAL A 84 -9.77 9.29 14.45
N LYS A 85 -10.77 8.45 14.73
CA LYS A 85 -11.37 7.58 13.71
C LYS A 85 -11.99 8.44 12.59
N ARG A 86 -11.89 7.98 11.36
CA ARG A 86 -12.42 8.65 10.17
C ARG A 86 -13.70 7.94 9.72
N ASP A 87 -14.83 8.64 9.81
CA ASP A 87 -16.11 8.12 9.36
C ASP A 87 -16.19 8.09 7.82
N ARG A 88 -16.48 6.91 7.23
CA ARG A 88 -16.77 6.73 5.79
C ARG A 88 -18.29 6.79 5.58
N THR A 89 -18.84 8.00 5.47
CA THR A 89 -20.30 8.22 5.45
C THR A 89 -20.93 7.92 4.09
N MET A 90 -22.26 8.09 4.00
CA MET A 90 -23.00 8.12 2.73
C MET A 90 -22.38 9.10 1.71
N ALA A 91 -21.84 10.24 2.16
CA ALA A 91 -21.33 11.28 1.26
C ALA A 91 -20.01 10.86 0.59
N GLU A 92 -19.09 10.21 1.31
CA GLU A 92 -17.88 9.59 0.73
C GLU A 92 -18.27 8.49 -0.25
N ARG A 93 -19.15 7.57 0.16
CA ARG A 93 -19.59 6.42 -0.66
C ARG A 93 -20.30 6.89 -1.95
N LEU A 94 -21.08 7.97 -1.89
CA LEU A 94 -21.73 8.61 -3.05
C LEU A 94 -20.73 9.07 -4.11
N ILE A 95 -19.67 9.79 -3.72
CA ILE A 95 -18.64 10.22 -4.68
C ILE A 95 -17.83 9.01 -5.18
N GLU A 96 -17.56 8.01 -4.33
CA GLU A 96 -16.87 6.77 -4.70
C GLU A 96 -17.57 6.08 -5.89
N GLU A 97 -18.88 5.79 -5.80
CA GLU A 97 -19.66 5.18 -6.89
C GLU A 97 -19.61 6.01 -8.18
N CYS A 98 -19.73 7.34 -8.07
CA CYS A 98 -19.69 8.26 -9.21
C CYS A 98 -18.32 8.27 -9.90
N MET A 99 -17.23 8.19 -9.13
CA MET A 99 -15.88 8.13 -9.70
C MET A 99 -15.59 6.75 -10.32
N LEU A 100 -16.07 5.67 -9.70
CA LEU A 100 -15.90 4.31 -10.21
C LEU A 100 -16.63 4.09 -11.53
N ILE A 101 -17.89 4.51 -11.66
CA ILE A 101 -18.64 4.31 -12.91
C ILE A 101 -18.06 5.15 -14.07
N ALA A 102 -17.52 6.33 -13.77
CA ALA A 102 -16.77 7.13 -14.76
C ALA A 102 -15.47 6.44 -15.19
N ASN A 103 -14.72 5.90 -14.23
CA ASN A 103 -13.49 5.13 -14.48
C ASN A 103 -13.74 3.87 -15.33
N GLU A 104 -14.78 3.07 -15.02
CA GLU A 104 -15.18 1.89 -15.84
C GLU A 104 -15.62 2.27 -17.25
N THR A 105 -16.38 3.37 -17.38
CA THR A 105 -16.81 3.88 -18.69
C THR A 105 -15.62 4.28 -19.55
N VAL A 106 -14.65 5.01 -18.99
CA VAL A 106 -13.45 5.45 -19.70
C VAL A 106 -12.51 4.28 -20.04
N ALA A 107 -12.36 3.31 -19.14
CA ALA A 107 -11.58 2.10 -19.41
C ALA A 107 -12.18 1.29 -20.57
N THR A 108 -13.50 1.08 -20.53
CA THR A 108 -14.23 0.38 -21.60
C THR A 108 -14.08 1.12 -22.93
N HIS A 109 -14.28 2.45 -22.95
CA HIS A 109 -14.09 3.26 -24.15
C HIS A 109 -12.68 3.13 -24.74
N LEU A 110 -11.63 3.19 -23.90
CA LEU A 110 -10.25 3.04 -24.34
C LEU A 110 -9.97 1.63 -24.89
N LYS A 111 -10.47 0.59 -24.23
CA LYS A 111 -10.39 -0.80 -24.71
C LYS A 111 -11.04 -0.96 -26.08
N ASP A 112 -12.23 -0.39 -26.26
CA ASP A 112 -13.01 -0.49 -27.50
C ASP A 112 -12.35 0.25 -28.68
N THR A 113 -11.39 1.17 -28.44
CA THR A 113 -10.57 1.75 -29.53
C THR A 113 -9.61 0.74 -30.16
N GLN A 114 -9.34 -0.40 -29.50
CA GLN A 114 -8.30 -1.37 -29.84
C GLN A 114 -6.88 -0.78 -29.89
N ARG A 115 -6.63 0.36 -29.21
CA ARG A 115 -5.32 1.02 -29.14
C ARG A 115 -4.73 0.94 -27.73
N THR A 116 -3.43 0.67 -27.65
CA THR A 116 -2.65 0.57 -26.40
C THR A 116 -2.89 1.76 -25.49
N SER A 117 -3.30 1.49 -24.25
CA SER A 117 -3.86 2.49 -23.33
C SER A 117 -3.47 2.16 -21.90
N VAL A 118 -3.72 3.06 -20.95
CA VAL A 118 -3.40 2.84 -19.53
C VAL A 118 -4.59 2.27 -18.78
N TYR A 119 -4.38 1.18 -18.04
CA TYR A 119 -5.35 0.53 -17.17
C TYR A 119 -4.85 0.51 -15.73
N ARG A 120 -5.79 0.41 -14.78
CA ARG A 120 -5.52 0.07 -13.38
C ARG A 120 -6.03 -1.34 -13.17
N ILE A 121 -5.11 -2.28 -13.06
CA ILE A 121 -5.40 -3.71 -12.97
C ILE A 121 -5.21 -4.21 -11.53
N HIS A 122 -5.92 -5.28 -11.22
CA HIS A 122 -5.71 -6.09 -10.02
C HIS A 122 -5.92 -7.54 -10.44
N GLU A 123 -4.82 -8.28 -10.48
CA GLU A 123 -4.78 -9.68 -10.94
C GLU A 123 -5.56 -10.62 -10.01
N HIS A 124 -5.77 -11.85 -10.47
CA HIS A 124 -6.26 -12.92 -9.60
C HIS A 124 -5.18 -13.28 -8.56
N PRO A 125 -5.57 -13.78 -7.37
CA PRO A 125 -4.64 -14.39 -6.42
C PRO A 125 -3.75 -15.46 -7.10
N SER A 126 -2.46 -15.48 -6.77
CA SER A 126 -1.53 -16.54 -7.18
C SER A 126 -1.77 -17.81 -6.36
N GLU A 127 -1.20 -18.94 -6.78
CA GLU A 127 -1.30 -20.24 -6.07
C GLU A 127 -0.93 -20.09 -4.57
N GLU A 128 0.23 -19.51 -4.26
CA GLU A 128 0.66 -19.17 -2.88
C GLU A 128 -0.37 -18.37 -2.06
N LYS A 129 -1.17 -17.53 -2.73
CA LYS A 129 -2.22 -16.70 -2.12
C LYS A 129 -3.54 -17.44 -1.98
N LEU A 130 -3.85 -18.36 -2.89
CA LEU A 130 -5.00 -19.26 -2.80
C LEU A 130 -4.79 -20.33 -1.73
N ASP A 131 -3.57 -20.81 -1.52
CA ASP A 131 -3.22 -21.72 -0.42
C ASP A 131 -3.40 -21.03 0.95
N LEU A 132 -2.93 -19.78 1.06
CA LEU A 132 -3.21 -18.94 2.23
C LEU A 132 -4.73 -18.79 2.46
N PHE A 133 -5.50 -18.52 1.41
CA PHE A 133 -6.96 -18.39 1.48
C PHE A 133 -7.67 -19.70 1.88
N GLN A 134 -7.17 -20.85 1.44
CA GLN A 134 -7.67 -22.17 1.86
C GLN A 134 -7.42 -22.44 3.36
N LYS A 135 -6.27 -22.01 3.90
CA LYS A 135 -6.01 -22.08 5.36
C LYS A 135 -6.98 -21.20 6.15
N VAL A 136 -7.27 -19.98 5.67
CA VAL A 136 -8.29 -19.08 6.26
C VAL A 136 -9.66 -19.75 6.28
N LEU A 137 -10.08 -20.32 5.15
CA LEU A 137 -11.34 -21.05 5.02
C LEU A 137 -11.45 -22.19 6.03
N HIS A 138 -10.40 -23.01 6.15
CA HIS A 138 -10.35 -24.12 7.12
C HIS A 138 -10.43 -23.61 8.58
N TYR A 139 -9.69 -22.55 8.92
CA TYR A 139 -9.76 -21.91 10.25
C TYR A 139 -11.16 -21.38 10.60
N LEU A 140 -11.87 -20.81 9.62
CA LEU A 140 -13.25 -20.33 9.77
C LEU A 140 -14.31 -21.46 9.73
N GLY A 141 -13.90 -22.74 9.62
CA GLY A 141 -14.79 -23.89 9.45
C GLY A 141 -15.58 -23.89 8.14
N GLN A 142 -15.17 -23.10 7.15
CA GLN A 142 -15.87 -22.91 5.88
C GLN A 142 -15.23 -23.72 4.76
N THR A 143 -15.96 -24.65 4.16
CA THR A 143 -15.53 -25.41 2.98
C THR A 143 -16.09 -24.80 1.69
N LEU A 144 -15.36 -23.85 1.09
CA LEU A 144 -15.66 -23.42 -0.28
C LEU A 144 -15.26 -24.51 -1.27
N VAL A 145 -16.26 -25.09 -1.95
CA VAL A 145 -16.04 -25.87 -3.17
C VAL A 145 -15.60 -24.90 -4.26
N LEU A 146 -14.31 -24.90 -4.59
CA LEU A 146 -13.75 -24.07 -5.66
C LEU A 146 -14.26 -24.58 -7.02
N SER A 147 -14.70 -23.65 -7.88
CA SER A 147 -15.10 -23.97 -9.25
C SER A 147 -13.92 -24.43 -10.12
N ALA A 148 -14.20 -25.24 -11.14
CA ALA A 148 -13.18 -25.69 -12.10
C ALA A 148 -12.49 -24.53 -12.83
N ASP A 149 -13.17 -23.39 -12.98
CA ASP A 149 -12.64 -22.15 -13.55
C ASP A 149 -11.79 -21.31 -12.56
N GLY A 150 -11.46 -21.87 -11.39
CA GLY A 150 -10.78 -21.16 -10.30
C GLY A 150 -11.73 -20.39 -9.38
N VAL A 151 -11.18 -19.39 -8.67
CA VAL A 151 -11.90 -18.63 -7.62
C VAL A 151 -12.33 -17.25 -8.12
N THR A 152 -13.56 -16.84 -7.83
CA THR A 152 -14.10 -15.54 -8.25
C THR A 152 -14.14 -14.51 -7.12
N PRO A 153 -14.21 -13.20 -7.42
CA PRO A 153 -14.44 -12.16 -6.40
C PRO A 153 -15.71 -12.38 -5.57
N ARG A 154 -16.74 -12.99 -6.16
CA ARG A 154 -17.98 -13.32 -5.43
C ARG A 154 -17.74 -14.37 -4.34
N ASP A 155 -16.79 -15.29 -4.52
CA ASP A 155 -16.50 -16.33 -3.54
C ASP A 155 -15.75 -15.77 -2.33
N PHE A 156 -14.85 -14.80 -2.56
CA PHE A 156 -14.28 -13.96 -1.52
C PHE A 156 -15.39 -13.18 -0.78
N GLN A 157 -16.31 -12.52 -1.50
CA GLN A 157 -17.39 -11.74 -0.86
C GLN A 157 -18.34 -12.62 -0.03
N LYS A 158 -18.65 -13.86 -0.44
CA LYS A 158 -19.46 -14.80 0.37
C LYS A 158 -18.89 -14.99 1.77
N ILE A 159 -17.57 -15.12 1.91
CA ILE A 159 -16.92 -15.29 3.22
C ILE A 159 -17.11 -14.01 4.05
N LEU A 160 -16.84 -12.84 3.44
CA LEU A 160 -17.00 -11.54 4.10
C LEU A 160 -18.45 -11.28 4.54
N ASP A 161 -19.44 -11.79 3.79
CA ASP A 161 -20.86 -11.74 4.15
C ASP A 161 -21.23 -12.74 5.27
N VAL A 162 -20.58 -13.92 5.33
CA VAL A 162 -20.83 -14.97 6.34
C VAL A 162 -20.22 -14.63 7.70
N VAL A 163 -18.96 -14.15 7.73
CA VAL A 163 -18.25 -13.80 8.98
C VAL A 163 -18.74 -12.49 9.61
N LYS A 164 -19.66 -11.77 8.94
CA LYS A 164 -20.09 -10.45 9.35
C LYS A 164 -20.86 -10.46 10.67
N GLY A 165 -20.46 -9.60 11.61
CA GLY A 165 -21.02 -9.53 12.95
C GLY A 165 -20.60 -10.66 13.88
N GLN A 166 -19.60 -11.47 13.49
CA GLN A 166 -18.94 -12.46 14.35
C GLN A 166 -17.62 -11.90 14.89
N ASP A 167 -17.14 -12.41 16.03
CA ASP A 167 -15.86 -11.98 16.63
C ASP A 167 -14.67 -12.16 15.67
N ILE A 168 -14.78 -13.11 14.74
CA ILE A 168 -13.80 -13.42 13.68
C ILE A 168 -13.92 -12.50 12.43
N GLU A 169 -14.79 -11.47 12.39
CA GLU A 169 -14.95 -10.60 11.22
C GLU A 169 -13.63 -9.88 10.86
N GLN A 170 -12.97 -9.24 11.84
CA GLN A 170 -11.72 -8.49 11.61
C GLN A 170 -10.59 -9.41 11.13
N VAL A 171 -10.49 -10.60 11.73
CA VAL A 171 -9.56 -11.69 11.35
C VAL A 171 -9.77 -12.06 9.88
N ALA A 172 -11.01 -12.44 9.53
CA ALA A 172 -11.36 -12.87 8.19
C ALA A 172 -11.16 -11.75 7.15
N GLN A 173 -11.52 -10.49 7.46
CA GLN A 173 -11.25 -9.35 6.58
C GLN A 173 -9.74 -9.16 6.35
N ILE A 174 -8.92 -9.13 7.40
CA ILE A 174 -7.45 -8.97 7.29
C ILE A 174 -6.83 -10.10 6.47
N MET A 175 -7.20 -11.36 6.75
CA MET A 175 -6.60 -12.50 6.05
C MET A 175 -7.07 -12.60 4.59
N THR A 176 -8.34 -12.26 4.31
CA THR A 176 -8.89 -12.17 2.94
C THR A 176 -8.25 -11.04 2.12
N LEU A 177 -7.87 -9.93 2.76
CA LEU A 177 -7.06 -8.90 2.11
C LEU A 177 -5.62 -9.41 1.86
N ARG A 178 -5.02 -10.13 2.81
CA ARG A 178 -3.67 -10.71 2.67
C ARG A 178 -3.59 -11.78 1.57
N SER A 179 -4.68 -12.46 1.22
CA SER A 179 -4.75 -13.39 0.07
C SER A 179 -5.02 -12.72 -1.29
N MET A 180 -5.09 -11.38 -1.36
CA MET A 180 -5.19 -10.65 -2.63
C MET A 180 -3.80 -10.24 -3.18
N GLN A 181 -3.79 -9.79 -4.44
CA GLN A 181 -2.64 -9.14 -5.07
C GLN A 181 -2.62 -7.63 -4.76
N GLN A 182 -1.50 -6.97 -5.03
CA GLN A 182 -1.49 -5.51 -5.11
C GLN A 182 -2.01 -5.04 -6.48
N ALA A 183 -2.86 -4.01 -6.49
CA ALA A 183 -3.30 -3.38 -7.72
C ALA A 183 -2.19 -2.49 -8.31
N LYS A 184 -1.99 -2.52 -9.63
CA LYS A 184 -0.91 -1.83 -10.35
C LYS A 184 -1.40 -1.19 -11.64
N TYR A 185 -0.62 -0.28 -12.22
CA TYR A 185 -0.91 0.22 -13.57
C TYR A 185 -0.28 -0.71 -14.62
N SER A 186 -0.95 -0.87 -15.75
CA SER A 186 -0.48 -1.68 -16.88
C SER A 186 -0.97 -1.09 -18.21
N ILE A 187 -0.31 -1.46 -19.30
CA ILE A 187 -0.83 -1.26 -20.67
C ILE A 187 -1.74 -2.41 -21.13
N GLU A 188 -1.67 -3.55 -20.45
CA GLU A 188 -2.52 -4.72 -20.67
C GLU A 188 -3.71 -4.72 -19.69
N ASN A 189 -4.92 -4.99 -20.20
CA ASN A 189 -6.12 -5.08 -19.37
C ASN A 189 -6.44 -6.54 -18.99
N VAL A 190 -6.00 -6.95 -17.80
CA VAL A 190 -6.40 -8.21 -17.15
C VAL A 190 -7.61 -8.06 -16.21
N GLY A 191 -8.25 -6.88 -16.20
CA GLY A 191 -9.34 -6.56 -15.27
C GLY A 191 -8.88 -6.18 -13.86
N HIS A 192 -9.84 -6.08 -12.94
CA HIS A 192 -9.61 -5.66 -11.56
C HIS A 192 -10.45 -6.52 -10.60
N PHE A 193 -9.88 -7.65 -10.16
CA PHE A 193 -10.55 -8.68 -9.36
C PHE A 193 -11.29 -8.09 -8.13
N GLY A 194 -10.62 -7.26 -7.32
CA GLY A 194 -11.25 -6.66 -6.13
C GLY A 194 -12.46 -5.75 -6.38
N LEU A 195 -12.64 -5.21 -7.60
CA LEU A 195 -13.80 -4.39 -7.99
C LEU A 195 -14.86 -5.20 -8.78
N ALA A 196 -14.62 -6.51 -8.96
CA ALA A 196 -15.34 -7.38 -9.88
C ALA A 196 -15.60 -6.72 -11.25
N SER A 197 -14.55 -6.12 -11.82
CA SER A 197 -14.62 -5.33 -13.05
C SER A 197 -13.70 -5.91 -14.12
N THR A 198 -14.20 -6.05 -15.35
CA THR A 198 -13.45 -6.60 -16.49
C THR A 198 -12.62 -5.56 -17.23
N CYS A 199 -12.82 -4.27 -16.96
CA CYS A 199 -12.01 -3.19 -17.50
C CYS A 199 -12.07 -1.96 -16.60
N TYR A 200 -10.92 -1.51 -16.10
CA TYR A 200 -10.83 -0.39 -15.15
C TYR A 200 -9.57 0.45 -15.37
N THR A 201 -9.68 1.76 -15.14
CA THR A 201 -8.57 2.71 -15.22
C THR A 201 -8.80 3.89 -14.29
N HIS A 202 -7.76 4.67 -14.01
CA HIS A 202 -7.89 5.91 -13.25
C HIS A 202 -7.99 7.10 -14.21
N PHE A 203 -9.12 7.81 -14.18
CA PHE A 203 -9.41 8.99 -15.01
C PHE A 203 -9.74 10.24 -14.18
N THR A 204 -10.23 10.07 -12.95
CA THR A 204 -10.90 11.09 -12.14
C THR A 204 -9.98 11.95 -11.25
N SER A 205 -8.66 11.87 -11.37
CA SER A 205 -7.71 12.65 -10.55
C SER A 205 -6.40 13.07 -11.26
N PRO A 206 -6.43 13.64 -12.49
CA PRO A 206 -5.24 14.03 -13.27
C PRO A 206 -4.37 15.14 -12.65
N ILE A 207 -4.83 15.79 -11.58
CA ILE A 207 -4.06 16.79 -10.82
C ILE A 207 -3.04 16.11 -9.87
N ARG A 208 -3.34 14.90 -9.39
CA ARG A 208 -2.57 14.20 -8.33
C ARG A 208 -2.10 12.79 -8.71
N ARG A 209 -2.40 12.32 -9.91
CA ARG A 209 -1.97 11.01 -10.44
C ARG A 209 -1.56 11.16 -11.90
N TYR A 210 -0.35 10.73 -12.24
CA TYR A 210 0.17 10.80 -13.60
C TYR A 210 -0.53 9.85 -14.59
N PRO A 211 -0.94 8.62 -14.21
CA PRO A 211 -1.75 7.75 -15.07
C PRO A 211 -3.05 8.39 -15.56
N ASP A 212 -3.79 9.09 -14.70
CA ASP A 212 -4.98 9.85 -15.10
C ASP A 212 -4.63 10.93 -16.13
N LEU A 213 -3.51 11.63 -15.98
CA LEU A 213 -3.05 12.61 -16.97
C LEU A 213 -2.68 11.96 -18.31
N MET A 214 -2.13 10.73 -18.31
CA MET A 214 -1.89 9.95 -19.52
C MET A 214 -3.21 9.57 -20.20
N VAL A 215 -4.17 9.03 -19.44
CA VAL A 215 -5.54 8.72 -19.91
C VAL A 215 -6.21 9.96 -20.55
N HIS A 216 -6.12 11.12 -19.90
CA HIS A 216 -6.63 12.39 -20.44
C HIS A 216 -5.94 12.84 -21.73
N ARG A 217 -4.66 12.51 -21.94
CA ARG A 217 -3.94 12.79 -23.19
C ARG A 217 -4.37 11.83 -24.31
N LEU A 218 -4.46 10.54 -24.01
CA LEU A 218 -4.90 9.50 -24.96
C LEU A 218 -6.30 9.80 -25.48
N LEU A 219 -7.27 10.06 -24.59
CA LEU A 219 -8.64 10.44 -24.96
C LEU A 219 -8.68 11.68 -25.88
N LYS A 220 -7.89 12.71 -25.60
CA LYS A 220 -7.83 13.92 -26.44
C LYS A 220 -7.22 13.63 -27.82
N ALA A 221 -6.27 12.71 -27.91
CA ALA A 221 -5.68 12.28 -29.18
C ALA A 221 -6.62 11.41 -30.00
N ASP A 222 -7.35 10.50 -29.36
CA ASP A 222 -8.39 9.68 -29.99
C ASP A 222 -9.59 10.54 -30.46
N MET A 223 -9.82 11.70 -29.83
CA MET A 223 -10.74 12.76 -30.31
C MET A 223 -10.11 13.76 -31.30
N HIS A 224 -8.86 13.55 -31.75
CA HIS A 224 -8.11 14.44 -32.65
C HIS A 224 -8.06 15.92 -32.21
N TRP A 225 -7.98 16.17 -30.90
CA TRP A 225 -8.09 17.50 -30.30
C TRP A 225 -6.97 18.46 -30.76
N LYS A 226 -7.35 19.63 -31.31
CA LYS A 226 -6.42 20.61 -31.88
C LYS A 226 -5.50 21.23 -30.82
N GLY A 227 -4.37 21.80 -31.26
CA GLY A 227 -3.41 22.47 -30.38
C GLY A 227 -2.46 21.52 -29.64
N GLY A 228 -1.84 20.59 -30.38
CA GLY A 228 -0.78 19.70 -29.86
C GLY A 228 -1.26 18.33 -29.38
N TYR A 229 -2.55 18.17 -29.06
CA TYR A 229 -3.10 16.89 -28.58
C TYR A 229 -3.54 15.93 -29.69
N SER A 230 -3.59 16.34 -30.96
CA SER A 230 -4.17 15.55 -32.06
C SER A 230 -3.29 14.39 -32.54
N LYS A 231 -2.05 14.29 -32.03
CA LYS A 231 -1.17 13.13 -32.22
C LYS A 231 -1.29 12.25 -30.99
N ARG A 232 -1.63 10.97 -31.20
CA ARG A 232 -1.57 9.94 -30.17
C ARG A 232 -0.10 9.58 -30.00
N ASP A 233 0.47 9.94 -28.86
CA ASP A 233 1.85 9.54 -28.52
C ASP A 233 1.81 8.07 -28.08
N VAL A 234 2.24 7.19 -28.99
CA VAL A 234 2.08 5.73 -28.90
C VAL A 234 3.42 5.00 -28.97
N ASP A 235 4.46 5.61 -28.41
CA ASP A 235 5.62 4.84 -27.97
C ASP A 235 5.16 3.91 -26.83
N GLU A 236 4.92 2.64 -27.17
CA GLU A 236 4.44 1.64 -26.22
C GLU A 236 5.49 1.31 -25.16
N ALA A 237 6.78 1.48 -25.45
CA ALA A 237 7.85 1.34 -24.46
C ALA A 237 7.84 2.51 -23.47
N PHE A 238 7.56 3.74 -23.94
CA PHE A 238 7.30 4.87 -23.04
C PHE A 238 6.05 4.63 -22.17
N LEU A 239 4.94 4.16 -22.76
CA LEU A 239 3.72 3.88 -21.99
C LEU A 239 3.96 2.78 -20.93
N ALA A 240 4.64 1.69 -21.29
CA ALA A 240 5.00 0.60 -20.39
C ALA A 240 5.89 1.09 -19.23
N GLY A 241 6.99 1.80 -19.53
CA GLY A 241 7.88 2.34 -18.50
C GLY A 241 7.19 3.38 -17.62
N ALA A 242 6.26 4.18 -18.16
CA ALA A 242 5.51 5.16 -17.40
C ALA A 242 4.46 4.54 -16.44
N VAL A 243 3.81 3.42 -16.81
CA VAL A 243 2.90 2.71 -15.89
C VAL A 243 3.64 1.91 -14.82
N GLU A 244 4.79 1.31 -15.15
CA GLU A 244 5.69 0.68 -14.18
C GLU A 244 6.19 1.71 -13.17
N HIS A 245 6.78 2.81 -13.65
CA HIS A 245 7.25 3.91 -12.79
C HIS A 245 6.13 4.49 -11.92
N SER A 246 4.94 4.71 -12.48
CA SER A 246 3.78 5.20 -11.69
C SER A 246 3.36 4.24 -10.59
N SER A 247 3.50 2.93 -10.80
CA SER A 247 3.20 1.91 -9.77
C SER A 247 4.25 1.90 -8.66
N ILE A 248 5.53 2.06 -9.01
CA ILE A 248 6.63 2.18 -8.03
C ILE A 248 6.48 3.46 -7.21
N GLN A 249 6.15 4.60 -7.83
CA GLN A 249 5.94 5.85 -7.09
C GLN A 249 4.70 5.81 -6.18
N GLU A 250 3.68 5.04 -6.52
CA GLU A 250 2.53 4.81 -5.63
C GLU A 250 2.92 4.02 -4.37
N GLN A 251 3.77 2.98 -4.51
CA GLN A 251 4.32 2.23 -3.37
C GLN A 251 5.19 3.14 -2.48
N VAL A 252 6.13 3.89 -3.07
CA VAL A 252 7.02 4.81 -2.32
C VAL A 252 6.23 5.91 -1.58
N ALA A 253 5.18 6.46 -2.20
CA ALA A 253 4.33 7.46 -1.56
C ALA A 253 3.54 6.85 -0.38
N THR A 254 3.02 5.63 -0.54
CA THR A 254 2.27 4.91 0.51
C THR A 254 3.18 4.53 1.68
N GLU A 255 4.42 4.12 1.40
CA GLU A 255 5.44 3.81 2.41
C GLU A 255 5.83 5.06 3.22
N ALA A 256 6.07 6.19 2.54
CA ALA A 256 6.36 7.47 3.20
C ALA A 256 5.17 8.01 4.03
N GLU A 257 3.93 7.86 3.55
CA GLU A 257 2.71 8.23 4.30
C GLU A 257 2.55 7.34 5.55
N ARG A 258 2.80 6.03 5.43
CA ARG A 258 2.81 5.11 6.56
C ARG A 258 3.90 5.46 7.57
N GLU A 259 5.15 5.64 7.14
CA GLU A 259 6.26 6.01 8.04
C GLU A 259 5.99 7.32 8.78
N THR A 260 5.43 8.31 8.11
CA THR A 260 5.07 9.60 8.72
C THR A 260 3.93 9.42 9.74
N THR A 261 2.98 8.54 9.44
CA THR A 261 1.87 8.20 10.35
C THR A 261 2.36 7.42 11.57
N ASP A 262 3.18 6.38 11.39
CA ASP A 262 3.79 5.60 12.47
C ASP A 262 4.66 6.49 13.38
N LEU A 263 5.45 7.41 12.80
CA LEU A 263 6.20 8.42 13.57
C LEU A 263 5.26 9.29 14.42
N LYS A 264 4.14 9.77 13.86
CA LYS A 264 3.20 10.64 14.58
C LYS A 264 2.32 9.88 15.59
N LYS A 265 2.00 8.61 15.35
CA LYS A 265 1.42 7.70 16.37
C LYS A 265 2.40 7.48 17.52
N THR A 266 3.69 7.23 17.22
CA THR A 266 4.71 7.01 18.26
C THR A 266 4.95 8.29 19.09
N GLN A 267 5.06 9.45 18.44
CA GLN A 267 5.14 10.75 19.14
C GLN A 267 3.91 11.02 20.03
N TYR A 268 2.71 10.60 19.61
CA TYR A 268 1.50 10.72 20.43
C TYR A 268 1.55 9.82 21.68
N MET A 269 2.17 8.64 21.62
CA MET A 269 2.20 7.69 22.75
C MET A 269 3.28 7.94 23.81
N VAL A 270 4.26 8.82 23.57
CA VAL A 270 5.34 9.11 24.54
C VAL A 270 4.83 9.52 25.94
N PRO A 271 3.80 10.37 26.10
CA PRO A 271 3.30 10.77 27.43
C PRO A 271 2.63 9.63 28.21
N PHE A 272 2.17 8.58 27.53
CA PHE A 272 1.38 7.49 28.08
C PHE A 272 2.21 6.24 28.44
N VAL A 273 3.55 6.35 28.42
CA VAL A 273 4.44 5.23 28.79
C VAL A 273 4.28 4.91 30.28
N GLY A 274 3.84 3.69 30.57
CA GLY A 274 3.41 3.25 31.90
C GLY A 274 1.92 2.94 32.01
N GLU A 275 1.10 3.40 31.07
CA GLU A 275 -0.34 3.15 31.12
C GLU A 275 -0.75 1.78 30.56
N VAL A 276 -1.88 1.28 31.06
CA VAL A 276 -2.51 0.02 30.68
C VAL A 276 -3.61 0.28 29.66
N PHE A 277 -3.68 -0.52 28.61
CA PHE A 277 -4.66 -0.42 27.53
C PHE A 277 -5.32 -1.77 27.23
N GLU A 278 -6.58 -1.75 26.82
CA GLU A 278 -7.16 -2.84 26.03
C GLU A 278 -6.78 -2.66 24.55
N GLY A 279 -6.47 -3.77 23.88
CA GLY A 279 -6.28 -3.82 22.44
C GLY A 279 -6.63 -5.19 21.86
N THR A 280 -6.61 -5.27 20.54
CA THR A 280 -6.95 -6.48 19.77
C THR A 280 -5.71 -7.00 19.04
N ILE A 281 -5.47 -8.31 19.03
CA ILE A 281 -4.32 -8.88 18.31
C ILE A 281 -4.53 -8.77 16.79
N ALA A 282 -3.86 -7.81 16.15
CA ALA A 282 -4.03 -7.46 14.73
C ALA A 282 -3.04 -8.17 13.79
N SER A 283 -1.94 -8.73 14.31
CA SER A 283 -1.09 -9.68 13.58
C SER A 283 -0.23 -10.51 14.52
N ILE A 284 -0.03 -11.79 14.20
CA ILE A 284 0.90 -12.68 14.91
C ILE A 284 2.10 -13.01 13.99
N THR A 285 3.29 -13.17 14.57
CA THR A 285 4.55 -13.53 13.90
C THR A 285 5.37 -14.50 14.76
N SER A 286 6.45 -15.05 14.20
CA SER A 286 7.40 -15.92 14.91
C SER A 286 8.23 -15.24 16.03
N PHE A 287 8.16 -13.91 16.16
CA PHE A 287 8.86 -13.13 17.18
C PHE A 287 7.93 -12.38 18.15
N GLY A 288 6.62 -12.44 17.95
CA GLY A 288 5.67 -11.72 18.79
C GLY A 288 4.32 -11.49 18.13
N MET A 289 3.54 -10.62 18.73
CA MET A 289 2.22 -10.22 18.24
C MET A 289 2.05 -8.71 18.29
N PHE A 290 1.42 -8.16 17.26
CA PHE A 290 1.04 -6.77 17.17
C PHE A 290 -0.37 -6.60 17.72
N VAL A 291 -0.51 -5.69 18.68
CA VAL A 291 -1.78 -5.34 19.33
C VAL A 291 -2.19 -3.95 18.84
N GLU A 292 -3.38 -3.85 18.26
CA GLU A 292 -4.02 -2.60 17.84
C GLU A 292 -4.91 -2.09 18.99
N LEU A 293 -4.66 -0.87 19.46
CA LEU A 293 -5.51 -0.18 20.44
C LEU A 293 -6.75 0.43 19.77
N GLU A 294 -7.82 0.74 20.52
CA GLU A 294 -9.06 1.33 19.98
C GLU A 294 -8.88 2.67 19.25
N ASN A 295 -7.76 3.36 19.48
CA ASN A 295 -7.37 4.59 18.78
C ASN A 295 -6.60 4.34 17.46
N GLY A 296 -6.46 3.08 17.04
CA GLY A 296 -5.79 2.66 15.82
C GLY A 296 -4.27 2.67 15.89
N ILE A 297 -3.68 2.41 17.06
CA ILE A 297 -2.22 2.37 17.26
C ILE A 297 -1.75 0.93 17.44
N ASP A 298 -0.79 0.54 16.61
CA ASP A 298 -0.16 -0.78 16.63
C ASP A 298 1.14 -0.76 17.45
N GLY A 299 1.24 -1.64 18.45
CA GLY A 299 2.48 -1.89 19.20
C GLY A 299 2.81 -3.39 19.28
N LEU A 300 4.07 -3.71 19.55
CA LEU A 300 4.60 -5.08 19.56
C LEU A 300 4.71 -5.64 20.98
N VAL A 301 4.03 -6.75 21.25
CA VAL A 301 4.39 -7.67 22.35
C VAL A 301 5.39 -8.68 21.79
N HIS A 302 6.66 -8.58 22.19
CA HIS A 302 7.72 -9.50 21.76
C HIS A 302 7.75 -10.76 22.63
N ILE A 303 7.98 -11.95 22.04
CA ILE A 303 7.91 -13.24 22.78
C ILE A 303 8.88 -13.32 23.97
N SER A 304 9.99 -12.58 23.95
CA SER A 304 10.94 -12.56 25.07
C SER A 304 10.44 -11.82 26.32
N MET A 305 9.30 -11.12 26.23
CA MET A 305 8.63 -10.50 27.38
C MET A 305 7.46 -11.33 27.92
N MET A 306 7.11 -12.43 27.24
CA MET A 306 6.04 -13.35 27.62
C MET A 306 6.59 -14.36 28.63
N ASN A 307 7.00 -13.87 29.80
CA ASN A 307 7.75 -14.60 30.83
C ASN A 307 6.96 -15.76 31.50
N ASP A 308 5.69 -15.93 31.16
CA ASP A 308 4.80 -17.00 31.63
C ASP A 308 4.99 -18.34 30.91
N ASP A 309 5.51 -18.35 29.67
CA ASP A 309 5.77 -19.60 28.93
C ASP A 309 6.81 -19.46 27.80
N TYR A 310 7.31 -20.58 27.29
CA TYR A 310 7.98 -20.62 25.99
C TYR A 310 6.93 -20.70 24.88
N TYR A 311 6.66 -19.58 24.23
CA TYR A 311 5.72 -19.49 23.12
C TYR A 311 6.36 -19.87 21.77
N PHE A 312 5.60 -20.55 20.92
CA PHE A 312 5.94 -20.77 19.51
C PHE A 312 4.79 -20.37 18.59
N PHE A 313 5.11 -19.92 17.38
CA PHE A 313 4.13 -19.53 16.37
C PHE A 313 3.72 -20.72 15.51
N ASP A 314 2.42 -20.93 15.37
CA ASP A 314 1.82 -21.88 14.43
C ASP A 314 1.42 -21.12 13.14
N GLU A 315 2.16 -21.37 12.05
CA GLU A 315 1.94 -20.76 10.73
C GLU A 315 0.72 -21.31 9.96
N GLU A 316 0.09 -22.37 10.46
CA GLU A 316 -1.09 -22.99 9.85
C GLU A 316 -2.38 -22.47 10.47
N HIS A 317 -2.40 -22.36 11.81
CA HIS A 317 -3.52 -21.87 12.60
C HIS A 317 -3.45 -20.37 12.92
N PHE A 318 -2.31 -19.70 12.65
CA PHE A 318 -2.07 -18.28 12.93
C PHE A 318 -2.21 -17.90 14.42
N VAL A 319 -1.61 -18.72 15.30
CA VAL A 319 -1.66 -18.55 16.77
C VAL A 319 -0.27 -18.61 17.42
N LEU A 320 -0.12 -18.00 18.60
CA LEU A 320 1.03 -18.24 19.49
C LEU A 320 0.60 -19.22 20.59
N VAL A 321 1.30 -20.36 20.71
CA VAL A 321 0.99 -21.42 21.68
C VAL A 321 2.10 -21.52 22.74
N GLY A 322 1.72 -21.45 24.01
CA GLY A 322 2.59 -21.65 25.17
C GLY A 322 2.86 -23.14 25.41
N LYS A 323 4.15 -23.52 25.37
CA LYS A 323 4.57 -24.93 25.38
C LYS A 323 4.36 -25.67 26.71
N ARG A 324 4.30 -24.97 27.84
CA ARG A 324 4.12 -25.55 29.20
C ARG A 324 2.68 -25.46 29.68
N THR A 325 1.98 -24.38 29.32
CA THR A 325 0.65 -24.01 29.81
C THR A 325 -0.46 -24.41 28.86
N GLY A 326 -0.17 -24.56 27.56
CA GLY A 326 -1.17 -24.66 26.51
C GLY A 326 -1.93 -23.36 26.22
N LYS A 327 -1.56 -22.25 26.87
CA LYS A 327 -2.20 -20.95 26.63
C LYS A 327 -1.96 -20.55 25.18
N THR A 328 -3.03 -20.23 24.46
CA THR A 328 -2.99 -19.91 23.04
C THR A 328 -3.54 -18.51 22.84
N TYR A 329 -2.84 -17.69 22.05
CA TYR A 329 -3.31 -16.37 21.63
C TYR A 329 -3.72 -16.38 20.17
N HIS A 330 -4.93 -15.90 19.88
CA HIS A 330 -5.54 -15.89 18.56
C HIS A 330 -5.50 -14.49 17.92
N LEU A 331 -5.48 -14.45 16.58
CA LEU A 331 -5.77 -13.22 15.86
C LEU A 331 -7.20 -12.76 16.21
N GLY A 332 -7.41 -11.46 16.40
CA GLY A 332 -8.71 -10.90 16.81
C GLY A 332 -9.05 -11.02 18.29
N GLU A 333 -8.23 -11.71 19.09
CA GLU A 333 -8.43 -11.80 20.54
C GLU A 333 -8.17 -10.45 21.22
N LYS A 334 -9.01 -10.10 22.21
CA LYS A 334 -8.81 -8.93 23.08
C LYS A 334 -7.79 -9.26 24.17
N VAL A 335 -6.79 -8.39 24.34
CA VAL A 335 -5.76 -8.50 25.36
C VAL A 335 -5.52 -7.16 26.07
N THR A 336 -5.25 -7.24 27.38
CA THR A 336 -4.74 -6.12 28.18
C THR A 336 -3.22 -6.03 28.00
N VAL A 337 -2.69 -4.84 27.74
CA VAL A 337 -1.26 -4.57 27.56
C VAL A 337 -0.82 -3.29 28.26
N THR A 338 0.37 -3.31 28.87
CA THR A 338 1.02 -2.09 29.39
C THR A 338 2.00 -1.53 28.36
N LEU A 339 1.94 -0.21 28.10
CA LEU A 339 2.92 0.48 27.25
C LEU A 339 4.24 0.65 27.99
N VAL A 340 5.26 -0.12 27.62
CA VAL A 340 6.57 -0.07 28.29
C VAL A 340 7.57 0.87 27.62
N LYS A 341 7.40 1.17 26.31
CA LYS A 341 8.28 2.09 25.57
C LYS A 341 7.65 2.62 24.28
N ALA A 342 7.86 3.91 24.00
CA ALA A 342 7.56 4.56 22.72
C ALA A 342 8.85 5.20 22.16
N ASP A 343 9.41 4.60 21.11
CA ASP A 343 10.71 4.92 20.52
C ASP A 343 10.54 5.72 19.23
N VAL A 344 10.55 7.05 19.38
CA VAL A 344 10.26 8.01 18.29
C VAL A 344 11.28 7.91 17.15
N GLU A 345 12.55 7.58 17.42
CA GLU A 345 13.56 7.43 16.37
C GLU A 345 13.31 6.18 15.53
N LYS A 346 12.96 5.05 16.18
CA LYS A 346 12.65 3.79 15.48
C LYS A 346 11.21 3.70 14.97
N LYS A 347 10.33 4.63 15.36
CA LYS A 347 8.86 4.57 15.11
C LYS A 347 8.25 3.29 15.69
N GLN A 348 8.73 2.89 16.87
CA GLN A 348 8.37 1.63 17.54
C GLN A 348 7.60 1.91 18.84
N ILE A 349 6.65 1.03 19.14
CA ILE A 349 5.82 1.05 20.34
C ILE A 349 5.88 -0.38 20.88
N ASP A 350 6.42 -0.54 22.08
CA ASP A 350 6.70 -1.83 22.69
C ASP A 350 5.73 -2.05 23.86
N PHE A 351 4.99 -3.17 23.84
CA PHE A 351 3.99 -3.56 24.83
C PHE A 351 4.44 -4.79 25.63
N VAL A 352 3.94 -4.92 26.85
CA VAL A 352 3.98 -6.17 27.63
C VAL A 352 2.54 -6.61 27.94
N LEU A 353 2.29 -7.91 27.96
CA LEU A 353 0.99 -8.49 28.28
C LEU A 353 0.64 -8.32 29.77
N GLY A 354 -0.60 -7.92 30.03
CA GLY A 354 -1.11 -7.66 31.39
C GLY A 354 -0.67 -6.32 31.96
N GLU A 355 -0.95 -6.15 33.26
CA GLU A 355 -0.56 -4.99 34.07
C GLU A 355 0.87 -5.17 34.61
N VAL A 356 1.62 -4.07 34.77
CA VAL A 356 3.02 -4.09 35.19
C VAL A 356 3.25 -3.16 36.39
N ASP A 357 3.46 -3.73 37.57
CA ASP A 357 3.75 -2.98 38.81
C ASP A 357 5.10 -2.24 38.81
N ASN A 358 6.05 -2.65 37.95
CA ASN A 358 7.42 -2.12 37.95
C ASN A 358 8.00 -1.98 36.53
N LEU A 359 7.74 -0.84 35.89
CA LEU A 359 8.26 -0.55 34.55
C LEU A 359 9.78 -0.46 34.47
N MET A 360 10.47 0.02 35.52
CA MET A 360 11.92 0.24 35.46
C MET A 360 12.68 -1.06 35.20
N ALA A 361 12.29 -2.15 35.86
CA ALA A 361 12.88 -3.47 35.65
C ALA A 361 12.69 -4.00 34.20
N ILE A 362 11.54 -3.70 33.57
CA ILE A 362 11.30 -4.09 32.17
C ILE A 362 12.07 -3.20 31.19
N GLN A 363 12.21 -1.90 31.47
CA GLN A 363 13.01 -0.99 30.64
C GLN A 363 14.51 -1.33 30.68
N GLU A 364 15.04 -1.82 31.80
CA GLU A 364 16.39 -2.38 31.86
C GLU A 364 16.54 -3.65 31.00
N GLN A 365 15.53 -4.55 31.00
CA GLN A 365 15.50 -5.73 30.12
C GLN A 365 15.41 -5.36 28.63
N LEU A 366 14.64 -4.32 28.27
CA LEU A 366 14.60 -3.77 26.91
C LEU A 366 15.96 -3.19 26.48
N SER A 367 16.67 -2.52 27.40
CA SER A 367 17.96 -1.88 27.11
C SER A 367 19.12 -2.86 26.91
N SER A 368 19.03 -4.05 27.52
CA SER A 368 20.10 -5.05 27.54
C SER A 368 19.99 -6.09 26.40
N GLY A 369 18.83 -6.22 25.77
CA GLY A 369 18.65 -6.98 24.53
C GLY A 369 19.07 -6.18 23.29
N SER A 370 20.25 -6.44 22.73
CA SER A 370 20.77 -5.71 21.56
C SER A 370 19.99 -5.92 20.25
N ASP A 371 19.15 -6.96 20.17
CA ASP A 371 18.77 -7.57 18.89
C ASP A 371 17.38 -7.14 18.36
N TYR A 372 16.62 -6.35 19.13
CA TYR A 372 15.25 -5.87 18.79
C TYR A 372 15.12 -5.13 17.45
N ALA A 373 16.22 -4.63 16.88
CA ALA A 373 16.17 -3.67 15.77
C ALA A 373 15.80 -4.26 14.39
N THR A 374 15.84 -5.58 14.19
CA THR A 374 15.87 -6.19 12.84
C THR A 374 14.58 -6.85 12.34
N SER A 375 13.54 -6.99 13.18
CA SER A 375 12.36 -7.81 12.86
C SER A 375 11.19 -7.08 12.17
N ARG A 376 11.11 -5.74 12.22
CA ARG A 376 10.00 -4.98 11.60
C ARG A 376 10.17 -4.76 10.08
N ASP A 377 11.42 -4.70 9.61
CA ASP A 377 11.77 -4.44 8.20
C ASP A 377 11.32 -5.54 7.22
N GLY A 378 10.99 -6.74 7.72
CA GLY A 378 10.58 -7.87 6.89
C GLY A 378 9.21 -7.74 6.23
N PHE A 379 8.31 -6.90 6.76
CA PHE A 379 6.88 -6.91 6.40
C PHE A 379 6.50 -6.10 5.14
N GLY A 380 7.48 -5.81 4.27
CA GLY A 380 7.27 -5.13 2.97
C GLY A 380 8.07 -5.69 1.78
N ASN A 381 9.20 -6.38 2.00
CA ASN A 381 10.15 -6.70 0.94
C ASN A 381 10.58 -8.18 0.89
N LEU A 382 9.89 -8.98 0.06
CA LEU A 382 10.27 -10.37 -0.26
C LEU A 382 10.45 -10.59 -1.76
N LYS A 383 11.59 -10.13 -2.31
CA LYS A 383 12.19 -10.67 -3.54
C LYS A 383 13.67 -10.27 -3.69
N GLY A 384 14.52 -11.22 -4.06
CA GLY A 384 15.71 -10.90 -4.88
C GLY A 384 17.13 -10.93 -4.27
N ARG A 385 17.44 -11.70 -3.22
CA ARG A 385 18.86 -12.03 -2.89
C ARG A 385 19.16 -13.53 -2.96
N LYS A 386 19.81 -13.94 -4.06
CA LYS A 386 20.37 -15.29 -4.24
C LYS A 386 21.47 -15.55 -3.21
N SER A 387 21.50 -16.77 -2.67
CA SER A 387 22.49 -17.20 -1.69
C SER A 387 23.86 -17.46 -2.30
N SER A 388 24.91 -17.12 -1.57
CA SER A 388 26.29 -17.57 -1.82
C SER A 388 26.81 -18.27 -0.57
N ARG A 389 26.64 -19.61 -0.52
CA ARG A 389 27.17 -20.44 0.57
C ARG A 389 28.69 -20.29 0.68
N LYS A 390 29.20 -20.01 1.88
CA LYS A 390 30.57 -20.34 2.25
C LYS A 390 30.68 -20.74 3.73
N ASN A 391 30.84 -22.04 3.97
CA ASN A 391 31.14 -22.59 5.29
C ASN A 391 32.55 -22.18 5.75
N GLY A 392 32.75 -22.00 7.06
CA GLY A 392 34.04 -21.64 7.64
C GLY A 392 34.08 -21.78 9.16
N ARG A 393 33.98 -23.02 9.67
CA ARG A 393 34.15 -23.31 11.11
C ARG A 393 35.53 -22.82 11.59
N LYS A 394 35.58 -22.09 12.71
CA LYS A 394 36.79 -21.97 13.52
C LYS A 394 36.92 -23.20 14.42
N THR A 395 38.06 -23.88 14.36
CA THR A 395 38.53 -24.82 15.40
C THR A 395 40.02 -24.60 15.58
N SER A 396 40.47 -24.48 16.82
CA SER A 396 41.87 -24.23 17.18
C SER A 396 42.73 -25.50 17.12
N LYS A 397 43.96 -25.39 16.62
CA LYS A 397 45.15 -25.95 17.30
C LYS A 397 46.47 -25.36 16.77
N ARG A 398 47.56 -25.91 17.26
CA ARG A 398 48.88 -25.30 17.49
C ARG A 398 49.94 -25.63 16.41
N ASP A 399 51.02 -24.86 16.48
CA ASP A 399 52.43 -25.22 16.23
C ASP A 399 52.96 -25.51 14.78
N ASP A 400 53.77 -24.55 14.32
CA ASP A 400 55.19 -24.67 13.93
C ASP A 400 55.68 -25.07 12.51
N SER A 401 56.88 -24.56 12.22
CA SER A 401 57.91 -24.97 11.25
C SER A 401 57.94 -24.45 9.79
N LYS A 402 58.90 -23.53 9.58
CA LYS A 402 59.89 -23.42 8.48
C LYS A 402 59.51 -23.75 7.00
N ALA A 403 59.55 -22.69 6.21
CA ALA A 403 60.40 -22.50 5.00
C ALA A 403 60.28 -23.43 3.77
N GLY A 404 60.09 -22.82 2.59
CA GLY A 404 60.27 -23.46 1.27
C GLY A 404 60.26 -22.46 0.12
N ARG A 405 61.36 -22.35 -0.64
CA ARG A 405 61.49 -21.43 -1.80
C ARG A 405 61.10 -22.13 -3.12
N SER A 406 60.42 -21.39 -4.00
CA SER A 406 60.46 -21.57 -5.48
C SER A 406 59.84 -22.88 -6.03
N ARG A 407 59.29 -22.97 -7.25
CA ARG A 407 59.63 -22.30 -8.51
C ARG A 407 58.41 -21.97 -9.40
N TYR A 408 58.66 -21.10 -10.38
CA TYR A 408 57.93 -21.06 -11.64
C TYR A 408 58.39 -22.19 -12.57
N ASP A 409 57.47 -22.79 -13.31
CA ASP A 409 57.65 -23.21 -14.71
C ASP A 409 56.26 -23.42 -15.37
N ALA A 410 56.08 -23.43 -16.70
CA ALA A 410 56.48 -22.46 -17.72
C ALA A 410 55.97 -22.92 -19.11
N PHE A 411 54.91 -22.31 -19.66
CA PHE A 411 54.67 -22.28 -21.11
C PHE A 411 54.04 -20.92 -21.49
N SER A 412 54.57 -20.05 -22.38
CA SER A 412 55.13 -20.20 -23.74
C SER A 412 54.05 -20.50 -24.80
N LYS A 413 53.88 -19.79 -25.93
CA LYS A 413 54.44 -18.56 -26.60
C LYS A 413 53.34 -18.14 -27.63
N LYS A 414 53.03 -16.91 -28.06
CA LYS A 414 53.72 -15.64 -28.45
C LYS A 414 52.89 -14.43 -27.89
N SER A 415 53.20 -13.12 -27.92
CA SER A 415 53.99 -12.14 -28.73
C SER A 415 53.30 -11.64 -30.02
N LYS A 416 53.19 -10.33 -30.36
CA LYS A 416 53.93 -9.12 -29.94
C LYS A 416 53.05 -7.82 -29.87
N LYS A 417 53.37 -6.98 -28.88
CA LYS A 417 53.69 -5.51 -28.87
C LYS A 417 53.00 -4.53 -29.85
N GLY A 418 52.68 -3.28 -29.44
CA GLY A 418 52.80 -2.68 -28.09
C GLY A 418 52.76 -1.13 -28.02
N LYS A 419 53.12 -0.58 -26.84
CA LYS A 419 53.54 0.80 -26.44
C LYS A 419 53.47 1.96 -27.47
N SER A 420 53.17 3.22 -27.14
CA SER A 420 52.78 3.93 -25.88
C SER A 420 52.50 5.42 -26.21
N SER A 421 51.77 6.24 -25.44
CA SER A 421 52.29 7.00 -24.27
C SER A 421 51.35 8.19 -23.90
N HIS A 422 51.61 8.88 -22.79
CA HIS A 422 50.85 10.09 -22.36
C HIS A 422 51.23 11.38 -23.12
N LYS A 423 50.27 12.33 -23.21
CA LYS A 423 50.46 13.67 -22.59
C LYS A 423 49.15 14.47 -22.42
N LYS A 424 49.20 15.48 -21.53
CA LYS A 424 48.15 16.46 -21.22
C LYS A 424 48.24 17.67 -22.18
N SER A 425 47.16 18.44 -22.34
CA SER A 425 47.00 19.78 -21.72
C SER A 425 46.23 20.86 -22.53
N ASN A 426 45.63 21.78 -21.77
CA ASN A 426 45.32 23.19 -22.04
C ASN A 426 44.24 23.59 -23.09
N LYS A 427 43.43 24.59 -22.70
CA LYS A 427 42.36 25.23 -23.47
C LYS A 427 42.19 26.71 -23.08
N ALA A 428 42.87 27.61 -23.80
CA ALA A 428 42.83 29.08 -23.65
C ALA A 428 43.52 29.71 -24.88
N THR A 429 43.20 30.91 -25.43
CA THR A 429 42.10 31.87 -25.17
C THR A 429 41.97 32.88 -26.35
N LYS A 430 40.80 33.54 -26.46
CA LYS A 430 40.55 34.94 -26.93
C LYS A 430 40.74 35.33 -28.42
N ARG A 431 39.68 36.03 -28.89
CA ARG A 431 39.61 37.16 -29.88
C ARG A 431 39.93 36.85 -31.36
N GLY A 432 39.25 37.48 -32.33
CA GLY A 432 38.06 38.35 -32.28
C GLY A 432 37.91 39.31 -33.47
N GLN A 433 36.72 39.93 -33.65
CA GLN A 433 36.36 40.94 -34.68
C GLN A 433 36.37 40.40 -36.14
N SER A 434 35.54 40.82 -37.11
CA SER A 434 34.34 41.69 -37.22
C SER A 434 33.59 41.32 -38.54
N LYS A 435 32.63 42.01 -39.18
CA LYS A 435 32.11 43.40 -39.16
C LYS A 435 30.80 43.50 -39.99
N LYS A 436 29.75 44.19 -39.51
CA LYS A 436 28.61 44.78 -40.30
C LYS A 436 27.73 43.78 -41.12
N SER A 437 26.57 44.12 -41.69
CA SER A 437 25.43 45.03 -41.39
C SER A 437 24.27 44.65 -42.37
N LYS A 438 23.00 45.10 -42.34
CA LYS A 438 22.35 46.33 -41.83
C LYS A 438 20.82 46.08 -41.78
N SER A 439 20.03 46.95 -41.14
CA SER A 439 18.55 46.81 -41.03
C SER A 439 17.76 47.57 -42.10
N LYS A 440 16.50 47.15 -42.39
CA LYS A 440 15.28 48.00 -42.33
C LYS A 440 13.95 47.33 -42.78
N ARG A 441 12.98 47.31 -41.85
CA ARG A 441 11.64 47.98 -41.89
C ARG A 441 10.59 47.58 -42.96
N LYS A 442 9.33 47.52 -42.49
CA LYS A 442 8.05 47.30 -43.21
C LYS A 442 7.82 45.84 -43.67
N ARG A 443 6.58 45.38 -43.82
CA ARG A 443 5.29 46.11 -43.77
C ARG A 443 4.34 45.53 -42.74
#